data_AF-A0A2P2MAQ7-F1
#
_entry.id   AF-A0A2P2MAQ7-F1
#
_cell.length_a   1.000
_cell.length_b   1.000
_cell.length_c   1.000
_cell.angle_alpha   90.00
_cell.angle_beta   90.00
_cell.angle_gamma   90.00
#
_symmetry.space_group_name_H-M   'P 1'
#
loop_
_entity.id
_entity.type
_entity.pdbx_description
1 polymer ?
#
loop_
_entity_poly.entity_id
_entity_poly.type
_entity_poly.pdbx_seq_one_letter_code
_entity_poly.pdbx_strand_id
1 'polypeptide(L)'
;MSTASLCSSTQIHGFGGGLELQKIHLSRPTSLTFTRRKIRTIVRATSRVDKFSKSDIIVSPSILSANFSKLGEQVKAVEAAGSDWIHVDVMDGRFVPNITIGPLVVDALRPVTDLPLDVHLMIVEPEQRVPDFIKAGADIVSVHCEQSSTIHLHRTLTQIKGLGAKAGVVLNPATPLSAIEYALDVVDLVLIMSVNPGFGGQSFIESQVKKISDLRRLCVEKVYLSCACICLTFWLICSL
;
A
#
# COMPACT_ATOMS: atom_id res chain seq x y z
N MET A 1 50.24 -2.70 -34.06
CA MET A 1 50.23 -2.14 -35.43
C MET A 1 49.08 -2.79 -36.19
N SER A 2 48.21 -2.16 -36.95
CA SER A 2 47.84 -0.77 -37.20
C SER A 2 46.65 -0.86 -38.16
N THR A 3 45.59 -0.07 -37.91
CA THR A 3 44.87 0.77 -38.89
C THR A 3 44.27 0.10 -40.15
N ALA A 4 42.96 0.14 -40.35
CA ALA A 4 42.15 1.25 -40.88
C ALA A 4 41.90 1.14 -42.40
N SER A 5 40.64 1.40 -42.76
CA SER A 5 40.15 2.18 -43.91
C SER A 5 40.90 2.11 -45.25
N LEU A 6 40.16 1.77 -46.31
CA LEU A 6 40.40 2.32 -47.65
C LEU A 6 39.07 2.52 -48.40
N CYS A 7 38.74 3.79 -48.64
CA CYS A 7 37.94 4.26 -49.76
C CYS A 7 38.55 3.81 -51.10
N SER A 8 37.72 3.69 -52.15
CA SER A 8 38.07 4.30 -53.43
C SER A 8 36.85 4.56 -54.31
N SER A 9 36.91 5.72 -54.93
CA SER A 9 36.01 6.44 -55.83
C SER A 9 36.31 6.20 -57.31
N THR A 10 35.30 6.31 -58.18
CA THR A 10 35.39 6.64 -59.63
C THR A 10 33.95 6.89 -60.12
N GLN A 11 33.56 7.85 -60.99
CA GLN A 11 34.27 8.83 -61.82
C GLN A 11 33.26 9.91 -62.33
N ILE A 12 33.78 10.92 -63.02
CA ILE A 12 33.21 12.25 -63.35
C ILE A 12 32.72 12.34 -64.82
N HIS A 13 31.80 13.29 -65.08
CA HIS A 13 31.57 14.15 -66.29
C HIS A 13 30.08 14.15 -66.72
N GLY A 14 29.41 15.26 -67.07
CA GLY A 14 29.73 16.67 -67.20
C GLY A 14 28.55 17.44 -67.85
N PHE A 15 28.53 18.77 -67.68
CA PHE A 15 27.94 19.84 -68.51
C PHE A 15 26.43 19.93 -68.87
N GLY A 16 25.89 21.15 -68.72
CA GLY A 16 24.90 21.72 -69.64
C GLY A 16 23.66 22.34 -69.00
N GLY A 17 23.58 23.67 -68.96
CA GLY A 17 22.40 24.42 -68.52
C GLY A 17 21.32 24.60 -69.60
N GLY A 18 20.13 25.01 -69.17
CA GLY A 18 19.02 25.43 -70.03
C GLY A 18 17.68 25.50 -69.29
N LEU A 19 17.15 26.71 -69.12
CA LEU A 19 15.82 27.02 -68.57
C LEU A 19 14.73 26.81 -69.63
N GLU A 20 13.67 26.05 -69.34
CA GLU A 20 12.28 26.43 -69.70
C GLU A 20 11.21 25.58 -68.98
N LEU A 21 10.01 26.15 -68.91
CA LEU A 21 8.90 25.92 -67.99
C LEU A 21 8.19 24.55 -68.10
N GLN A 22 7.81 23.99 -66.95
CA GLN A 22 6.65 23.10 -66.84
C GLN A 22 5.74 23.50 -65.66
N LYS A 23 4.49 23.86 -65.99
CA LYS A 23 3.41 24.17 -65.05
C LYS A 23 3.11 22.94 -64.19
N ILE A 24 3.26 23.06 -62.87
CA ILE A 24 2.72 22.08 -61.92
C ILE A 24 1.52 22.69 -61.20
N HIS A 25 0.42 21.96 -61.30
CA HIS A 25 -0.92 22.29 -60.85
C HIS A 25 -1.01 22.31 -59.31
N LEU A 26 -1.72 23.31 -58.76
CA LEU A 26 -2.01 23.42 -57.33
C LEU A 26 -2.90 22.26 -56.86
N SER A 27 -2.60 21.73 -55.67
CA SER A 27 -3.65 21.33 -54.74
C SER A 27 -3.30 21.79 -53.32
N ARG A 28 -4.21 22.56 -52.73
CA ARG A 28 -4.17 22.99 -51.32
C ARG A 28 -4.53 21.78 -50.45
N PRO A 29 -3.76 21.41 -49.42
CA PRO A 29 -4.29 20.58 -48.36
C PRO A 29 -5.22 21.43 -47.49
N THR A 30 -6.52 21.22 -47.66
CA THR A 30 -7.57 21.66 -46.74
C THR A 30 -7.58 20.76 -45.50
N SER A 31 -7.86 21.38 -44.35
CA SER A 31 -8.18 20.76 -43.05
C SER A 31 -7.00 20.19 -42.24
N LEU A 32 -6.46 21.03 -41.35
CA LEU A 32 -5.79 20.59 -40.13
C LEU A 32 -6.82 19.97 -39.19
N THR A 33 -6.88 18.65 -39.15
CA THR A 33 -7.73 17.90 -38.22
C THR A 33 -7.12 17.98 -36.83
N PHE A 34 -7.69 18.83 -35.97
CA PHE A 34 -7.31 18.95 -34.57
C PHE A 34 -7.79 17.70 -33.81
N THR A 35 -6.91 16.71 -33.63
CA THR A 35 -7.20 15.56 -32.78
C THR A 35 -7.25 16.03 -31.33
N ARG A 36 -8.48 16.21 -30.83
CA ARG A 36 -8.77 16.49 -29.42
C ARG A 36 -8.31 15.28 -28.61
N ARG A 37 -7.07 15.32 -28.09
CA ARG A 37 -6.60 14.38 -27.07
C ARG A 37 -7.60 14.41 -25.92
N LYS A 38 -8.41 13.34 -25.78
CA LYS A 38 -9.16 13.08 -24.55
C LYS A 38 -8.13 12.87 -23.46
N ILE A 39 -7.86 13.91 -22.68
CA ILE A 39 -7.21 13.77 -21.38
C ILE A 39 -8.18 12.92 -20.57
N ARG A 40 -7.86 11.63 -20.46
CA ARG A 40 -8.56 10.71 -19.59
C ARG A 40 -8.07 11.08 -18.19
N THR A 41 -8.77 12.00 -17.53
CA THR A 41 -8.54 12.28 -16.11
C THR A 41 -8.77 10.96 -15.38
N ILE A 42 -7.70 10.27 -15.02
CA ILE A 42 -7.77 9.14 -14.10
C ILE A 42 -8.10 9.80 -12.76
N VAL A 43 -9.38 9.93 -12.46
CA VAL A 43 -9.83 10.18 -11.09
C VAL A 43 -9.42 8.92 -10.33
N ARG A 44 -8.26 8.94 -9.69
CA ARG A 44 -7.95 7.94 -8.65
C ARG A 44 -9.02 8.15 -7.59
N ALA A 45 -9.93 7.19 -7.44
CA ALA A 45 -10.82 7.17 -6.30
C ALA A 45 -9.95 7.37 -5.06
N THR A 46 -10.25 8.39 -4.26
CA THR A 46 -9.55 8.64 -3.01
C THR A 46 -9.74 7.43 -2.11
N SER A 47 -8.65 6.95 -1.48
CA SER A 47 -8.77 5.85 -0.53
C SER A 47 -9.66 6.29 0.63
N ARG A 48 -10.46 5.39 1.21
CA ARG A 48 -11.28 5.71 2.40
C ARG A 48 -10.44 6.27 3.53
N VAL A 49 -9.19 5.84 3.63
CA VAL A 49 -8.20 6.26 4.62
C VAL A 49 -7.80 7.74 4.44
N ASP A 50 -7.82 8.27 3.21
CA ASP A 50 -7.38 9.64 2.92
C ASP A 50 -8.34 10.70 3.49
N LYS A 51 -9.52 10.30 3.97
CA LYS A 51 -10.47 11.17 4.67
C LYS A 51 -10.01 11.56 6.08
N PHE A 52 -9.08 10.79 6.66
CA PHE A 52 -8.63 10.95 8.03
C PHE A 52 -7.33 11.77 8.09
N SER A 53 -7.29 12.74 9.00
CA SER A 53 -6.08 13.54 9.21
C SER A 53 -5.06 12.76 10.03
N LYS A 54 -3.78 12.85 9.64
CA LYS A 54 -2.67 12.30 10.42
C LYS A 54 -2.36 13.10 11.69
N SER A 55 -3.02 14.24 11.89
CA SER A 55 -2.95 15.01 13.14
C SER A 55 -3.82 14.44 14.24
N ASP A 56 -4.81 13.63 13.87
CA ASP A 56 -5.85 13.16 14.79
C ASP A 56 -5.47 11.77 15.32
N ILE A 57 -5.98 11.43 16.51
CA ILE A 57 -5.80 10.10 17.08
C ILE A 57 -6.88 9.20 16.49
N ILE A 58 -6.46 8.20 15.71
CA ILE A 58 -7.33 7.21 15.11
C ILE A 58 -7.56 6.05 16.07
N VAL A 59 -8.82 5.65 16.24
CA VAL A 59 -9.23 4.46 16.98
C VAL A 59 -9.71 3.38 16.01
N SER A 60 -9.03 2.24 16.01
CA SER A 60 -9.31 1.07 15.16
C SER A 60 -9.60 -0.16 16.06
N PRO A 61 -10.84 -0.35 16.54
CA PRO A 61 -11.24 -1.49 17.36
C PRO A 61 -11.07 -2.80 16.59
N SER A 62 -10.49 -3.80 17.24
CA SER A 62 -10.36 -5.15 16.68
C SER A 62 -11.66 -5.92 16.83
N ILE A 63 -12.08 -6.55 15.74
CA ILE A 63 -13.24 -7.45 15.74
C ILE A 63 -12.95 -8.79 16.41
N LEU A 64 -11.70 -9.07 16.80
CA LEU A 64 -11.34 -10.31 17.48
C LEU A 64 -12.06 -10.48 18.84
N SER A 65 -12.38 -9.37 19.51
CA SER A 65 -13.14 -9.34 20.76
C SER A 65 -14.66 -9.22 20.55
N ALA A 66 -15.13 -9.16 19.31
CA ALA A 66 -16.54 -9.00 19.01
C ALA A 66 -17.31 -10.34 19.13
N ASN A 67 -18.63 -10.23 19.29
CA ASN A 67 -19.50 -11.40 19.17
C ASN A 67 -19.70 -11.78 17.69
N PHE A 68 -18.98 -12.82 17.24
CA PHE A 68 -19.02 -13.32 15.86
C PHE A 68 -20.42 -13.76 15.39
N SER A 69 -21.33 -14.17 16.29
CA SER A 69 -22.71 -14.51 15.91
C SER A 69 -23.53 -13.31 15.43
N LYS A 70 -23.07 -12.09 15.73
CA LYS A 70 -23.73 -10.82 15.40
C LYS A 70 -22.76 -9.79 14.86
N LEU A 71 -21.76 -10.23 14.09
CA LEU A 71 -20.60 -9.41 13.73
C LEU A 71 -20.98 -8.10 13.02
N GLY A 72 -21.96 -8.14 12.10
CA GLY A 72 -22.42 -6.94 11.41
C GLY A 72 -23.08 -5.91 12.34
N GLU A 73 -23.81 -6.36 13.37
CA GLU A 73 -24.38 -5.47 14.39
C GLU A 73 -23.28 -4.87 15.28
N GLN A 74 -22.28 -5.67 15.66
CA GLN A 74 -21.14 -5.22 16.46
C GLN A 74 -20.33 -4.14 15.73
N VAL A 75 -20.08 -4.31 14.43
CA VAL A 75 -19.39 -3.30 13.61
C VAL A 75 -20.19 -2.00 13.54
N LYS A 76 -21.50 -2.07 13.30
CA LYS A 76 -22.36 -0.88 13.31
C LYS A 76 -22.40 -0.18 14.67
N ALA A 77 -22.34 -0.95 15.76
CA ALA A 77 -22.34 -0.40 17.10
C ALA A 77 -21.06 0.41 17.38
N VAL A 78 -19.88 -0.10 17.01
CA VAL A 78 -18.62 0.65 17.20
C VAL A 78 -18.51 1.83 16.23
N GLU A 79 -19.02 1.71 15.01
CA GLU A 79 -19.13 2.83 14.07
C GLU A 79 -20.02 3.96 14.65
N ALA A 80 -21.20 3.62 15.19
CA ALA A 80 -22.07 4.59 15.86
C ALA A 80 -21.45 5.19 17.14
N ALA A 81 -20.52 4.48 17.78
CA ALA A 81 -19.77 4.98 18.93
C ALA A 81 -18.60 5.90 18.54
N GLY A 82 -18.37 6.14 17.24
CA GLY A 82 -17.34 7.06 16.75
C GLY A 82 -16.01 6.39 16.41
N SER A 83 -16.02 5.10 16.08
CA SER A 83 -14.83 4.42 15.55
C SER A 83 -14.39 5.03 14.21
N ASP A 84 -13.08 5.15 14.00
CA ASP A 84 -12.53 5.67 12.75
C ASP A 84 -12.39 4.56 11.72
N TRP A 85 -11.73 3.47 12.10
CA TRP A 85 -11.44 2.30 11.25
C TRP A 85 -12.01 1.03 11.91
N ILE A 86 -11.95 -0.11 11.22
CA ILE A 86 -12.28 -1.42 11.80
C ILE A 86 -11.07 -2.33 11.61
N HIS A 87 -10.48 -2.80 12.71
CA HIS A 87 -9.29 -3.65 12.69
C HIS A 87 -9.67 -5.13 12.55
N VAL A 88 -9.00 -5.83 11.64
CA VAL A 88 -9.26 -7.22 11.29
C VAL A 88 -7.97 -8.03 11.44
N ASP A 89 -7.88 -8.77 12.55
CA ASP A 89 -6.76 -9.65 12.86
C ASP A 89 -6.91 -11.01 12.16
N VAL A 90 -6.05 -11.29 11.18
CA VAL A 90 -6.03 -12.52 10.39
C VAL A 90 -4.89 -13.40 10.87
N MET A 91 -5.20 -14.62 11.30
CA MET A 91 -4.24 -15.59 11.83
C MET A 91 -4.41 -16.94 11.14
N ASP A 92 -3.29 -17.59 10.79
CA ASP A 92 -3.26 -18.86 10.02
C ASP A 92 -2.86 -20.10 10.83
N GLY A 93 -2.61 -19.96 12.13
CA GLY A 93 -2.13 -21.05 12.99
C GLY A 93 -0.66 -21.44 12.76
N ARG A 94 0.05 -20.74 11.87
CA ARG A 94 1.46 -21.00 11.50
C ARG A 94 2.36 -19.90 12.04
N PHE A 95 2.08 -18.65 11.70
CA PHE A 95 2.88 -17.51 12.19
C PHE A 95 2.59 -17.23 13.66
N VAL A 96 1.33 -17.41 14.07
CA VAL A 96 0.87 -17.37 15.47
C VAL A 96 0.11 -18.66 15.79
N PRO A 97 0.06 -19.10 17.06
CA PRO A 97 -0.58 -20.37 17.45
C PRO A 97 -2.12 -20.24 17.59
N ASN A 98 -2.77 -19.56 16.65
CA ASN A 98 -4.22 -19.37 16.63
C ASN A 98 -4.72 -19.18 15.19
N ILE A 99 -5.99 -19.52 14.92
CA ILE A 99 -6.65 -19.35 13.61
C ILE A 99 -7.89 -18.50 13.82
N THR A 100 -8.04 -17.43 13.05
CA THR A 100 -9.17 -16.49 13.21
C THR A 100 -10.11 -16.53 12.01
N ILE A 101 -9.86 -15.68 11.04
CA ILE A 101 -10.77 -15.36 9.93
C ILE A 101 -9.98 -15.13 8.66
N GLY A 102 -10.66 -15.31 7.52
CA GLY A 102 -10.08 -15.10 6.20
C GLY A 102 -10.80 -14.00 5.40
N PRO A 103 -10.47 -13.87 4.10
CA PRO A 103 -11.03 -12.83 3.23
C PRO A 103 -12.56 -12.81 3.16
N LEU A 104 -13.21 -13.97 3.34
CA LEU A 104 -14.68 -14.08 3.36
C LEU A 104 -15.33 -13.17 4.41
N VAL A 105 -14.71 -13.00 5.58
CA VAL A 105 -15.26 -12.13 6.63
C VAL A 105 -15.10 -10.66 6.26
N VAL A 106 -13.98 -10.29 5.64
CA VAL A 106 -13.76 -8.93 5.11
C VAL A 106 -14.80 -8.60 4.03
N ASP A 107 -15.05 -9.53 3.11
CA ASP A 107 -16.06 -9.39 2.05
C ASP A 107 -17.47 -9.22 2.64
N ALA A 108 -17.81 -9.99 3.67
CA ALA A 108 -19.09 -9.88 4.36
C ALA A 108 -19.24 -8.57 5.17
N LEU A 109 -18.15 -8.02 5.71
CA LEU A 109 -18.15 -6.76 6.44
C LEU A 109 -18.17 -5.53 5.52
N ARG A 110 -17.61 -5.65 4.31
CA ARG A 110 -17.50 -4.53 3.39
C ARG A 110 -18.84 -3.82 3.09
N PRO A 111 -19.98 -4.51 2.85
CA PRO A 111 -21.27 -3.85 2.65
C PRO A 111 -21.94 -3.38 3.96
N VAL A 112 -21.38 -3.70 5.12
CA VAL A 112 -21.96 -3.36 6.44
C VAL A 112 -21.54 -1.95 6.89
N THR A 113 -20.33 -1.51 6.52
CA THR A 113 -19.72 -0.24 6.95
C THR A 113 -18.97 0.44 5.80
N ASP A 114 -18.90 1.76 5.81
CA ASP A 114 -18.06 2.57 4.91
C ASP A 114 -16.73 3.00 5.56
N LEU A 115 -16.48 2.64 6.82
CA LEU A 115 -15.21 2.89 7.49
C LEU A 115 -14.07 2.07 6.83
N PRO A 116 -12.82 2.54 6.88
CA PRO A 116 -11.68 1.76 6.41
C PRO A 116 -11.57 0.40 7.12
N LEU A 117 -11.38 -0.66 6.35
CA LEU A 117 -11.04 -1.98 6.88
C LEU A 117 -9.52 -2.12 6.96
N ASP A 118 -9.01 -2.16 8.18
CA ASP A 118 -7.59 -2.26 8.52
C ASP A 118 -7.20 -3.71 8.79
N VAL A 119 -6.70 -4.40 7.76
CA VAL A 119 -6.40 -5.83 7.81
C VAL A 119 -4.96 -6.07 8.24
N HIS A 120 -4.78 -6.80 9.33
CA HIS A 120 -3.51 -7.19 9.89
C HIS A 120 -3.24 -8.67 9.65
N LEU A 121 -2.26 -8.98 8.81
CA LEU A 121 -1.92 -10.35 8.39
C LEU A 121 -0.84 -10.96 9.29
N MET A 122 -1.26 -11.66 10.34
CA MET A 122 -0.41 -12.53 11.17
C MET A 122 -0.32 -13.94 10.55
N ILE A 123 0.23 -14.01 9.34
CA ILE A 123 0.32 -15.25 8.54
C ILE A 123 1.71 -15.42 7.93
N VAL A 124 2.03 -16.65 7.49
CA VAL A 124 3.20 -16.91 6.63
C VAL A 124 2.88 -16.66 5.16
N GLU A 125 3.88 -16.27 4.38
CA GLU A 125 3.77 -16.04 2.92
C GLU A 125 2.61 -15.08 2.54
N PRO A 126 2.49 -13.89 3.20
CA PRO A 126 1.33 -13.04 3.07
C PRO A 126 1.12 -12.52 1.63
N GLU A 127 2.18 -12.43 0.82
CA GLU A 127 2.11 -12.04 -0.60
C GLU A 127 1.13 -12.89 -1.42
N GLN A 128 0.86 -14.13 -1.00
CA GLN A 128 -0.09 -15.02 -1.65
C GLN A 128 -1.54 -14.65 -1.32
N ARG A 129 -1.80 -14.08 -0.13
CA ARG A 129 -3.16 -13.77 0.35
C ARG A 129 -3.53 -12.30 0.23
N VAL A 130 -2.56 -11.40 0.08
CA VAL A 130 -2.77 -9.96 -0.14
C VAL A 130 -3.84 -9.67 -1.23
N PRO A 131 -3.81 -10.28 -2.43
CA PRO A 131 -4.80 -9.99 -3.47
C PRO A 131 -6.24 -10.32 -3.04
N ASP A 132 -6.42 -11.38 -2.26
CA ASP A 132 -7.75 -11.82 -1.81
C ASP A 132 -8.36 -10.82 -0.83
N PHE A 133 -7.56 -10.33 0.13
CA PHE A 133 -8.02 -9.36 1.13
C PHE A 133 -8.34 -8.00 0.50
N ILE A 134 -7.53 -7.54 -0.46
CA ILE A 134 -7.81 -6.30 -1.18
C ILE A 134 -9.07 -6.46 -2.03
N LYS A 135 -9.23 -7.59 -2.72
CA LYS A 135 -10.46 -7.89 -3.48
C LYS A 135 -11.70 -7.94 -2.58
N ALA A 136 -11.56 -8.47 -1.36
CA ALA A 136 -12.63 -8.50 -0.35
C ALA A 136 -12.97 -7.11 0.23
N GLY A 137 -12.17 -6.08 -0.08
CA GLY A 137 -12.46 -4.70 0.29
C GLY A 137 -11.63 -4.13 1.45
N ALA A 138 -10.47 -4.74 1.74
CA ALA A 138 -9.48 -4.15 2.63
C ALA A 138 -8.95 -2.82 2.09
N ASP A 139 -8.92 -1.79 2.93
CA ASP A 139 -8.38 -0.47 2.57
C ASP A 139 -6.90 -0.34 2.99
N ILE A 140 -6.52 -1.00 4.09
CA ILE A 140 -5.16 -1.12 4.60
C ILE A 140 -4.84 -2.61 4.72
N VAL A 141 -3.64 -3.01 4.28
CA VAL A 141 -3.12 -4.36 4.53
C VAL A 141 -1.75 -4.23 5.16
N SER A 142 -1.62 -4.74 6.39
CA SER A 142 -0.40 -4.72 7.19
C SER A 142 0.23 -6.11 7.24
N VAL A 143 1.51 -6.19 6.90
CA VAL A 143 2.28 -7.46 6.92
C VAL A 143 3.45 -7.38 7.88
N HIS A 144 3.79 -8.51 8.48
CA HIS A 144 4.94 -8.63 9.38
C HIS A 144 6.27 -8.53 8.63
N CYS A 145 7.21 -7.74 9.19
CA CYS A 145 8.57 -7.62 8.67
C CYS A 145 9.47 -8.79 9.04
N GLU A 146 9.05 -9.63 9.99
CA GLU A 146 9.78 -10.82 10.41
C GLU A 146 9.97 -11.79 9.24
N GLN A 147 11.19 -12.31 9.06
CA GLN A 147 11.53 -13.24 7.98
C GLN A 147 10.74 -14.56 8.05
N SER A 148 10.20 -14.91 9.23
CA SER A 148 9.31 -16.05 9.42
C SER A 148 7.92 -15.83 8.80
N SER A 149 7.55 -14.59 8.46
CA SER A 149 6.33 -14.24 7.74
C SER A 149 6.65 -13.87 6.28
N THR A 150 7.48 -12.85 6.06
CA THR A 150 7.67 -12.24 4.74
C THR A 150 9.14 -12.27 4.32
N ILE A 151 9.47 -13.02 3.26
CA ILE A 151 10.85 -13.13 2.77
C ILE A 151 11.30 -11.85 2.03
N HIS A 152 10.40 -11.25 1.25
CA HIS A 152 10.69 -10.12 0.36
C HIS A 152 9.83 -8.89 0.73
N LEU A 153 10.04 -8.34 1.93
CA LEU A 153 9.21 -7.28 2.52
C LEU A 153 8.92 -6.11 1.56
N HIS A 154 9.95 -5.50 0.97
CA HIS A 154 9.78 -4.37 0.05
C HIS A 154 8.89 -4.71 -1.16
N ARG A 155 9.01 -5.94 -1.70
CA ARG A 155 8.19 -6.42 -2.82
C ARG A 155 6.72 -6.56 -2.39
N THR A 156 6.47 -7.15 -1.22
CA THR A 156 5.11 -7.34 -0.69
C THR A 156 4.43 -6.00 -0.41
N LEU A 157 5.14 -5.03 0.19
CA LEU A 157 4.62 -3.68 0.42
C LEU A 157 4.28 -2.97 -0.91
N THR A 158 5.17 -3.09 -1.91
CA THR A 158 4.92 -2.52 -3.25
C THR A 158 3.73 -3.19 -3.94
N GLN A 159 3.55 -4.50 -3.77
CA GLN A 159 2.40 -5.25 -4.28
C GLN A 159 1.08 -4.74 -3.68
N ILE A 160 1.04 -4.52 -2.36
CA ILE A 160 -0.15 -3.99 -1.67
C ILE A 160 -0.57 -2.64 -2.26
N LYS A 161 0.39 -1.70 -2.41
CA LYS A 161 0.14 -0.40 -3.05
C LYS A 161 -0.31 -0.54 -4.50
N GLY A 162 0.35 -1.42 -5.27
CA GLY A 162 0.05 -1.68 -6.68
C GLY A 162 -1.37 -2.20 -6.90
N LEU A 163 -1.92 -2.90 -5.91
CA LEU A 163 -3.30 -3.41 -5.90
C LEU A 163 -4.32 -2.39 -5.37
N GLY A 164 -3.88 -1.23 -4.88
CA GLY A 164 -4.76 -0.10 -4.53
C GLY A 164 -5.06 0.07 -3.03
N ALA A 165 -4.49 -0.75 -2.16
CA ALA A 165 -4.59 -0.58 -0.71
C ALA A 165 -3.40 0.19 -0.13
N LYS A 166 -3.54 0.70 1.10
CA LYS A 166 -2.42 1.26 1.87
C LYS A 166 -1.54 0.13 2.42
N ALA A 167 -0.23 0.28 2.29
CA ALA A 167 0.73 -0.74 2.73
C ALA A 167 1.18 -0.48 4.16
N GLY A 168 0.87 -1.41 5.06
CA GLY A 168 1.32 -1.40 6.45
C GLY A 168 2.46 -2.38 6.71
N VAL A 169 3.35 -2.03 7.63
CA VAL A 169 4.38 -2.95 8.16
C VAL A 169 4.22 -3.13 9.66
N VAL A 170 4.34 -4.37 10.13
CA VAL A 170 4.18 -4.74 11.54
C VAL A 170 5.51 -5.20 12.13
N LEU A 171 5.76 -4.82 13.38
CA LEU A 171 6.92 -5.26 14.17
C LEU A 171 6.46 -5.90 15.48
N ASN A 172 6.91 -7.12 15.72
CA ASN A 172 6.76 -7.78 17.02
C ASN A 172 7.53 -7.06 18.12
N PRO A 173 7.21 -7.33 19.41
CA PRO A 173 7.85 -6.66 20.53
C PRO A 173 9.38 -6.74 20.55
N ALA A 174 9.95 -7.87 20.11
CA ALA A 174 11.41 -8.08 20.04
C ALA A 174 12.06 -7.57 18.75
N THR A 175 11.28 -7.27 17.72
CA THR A 175 11.81 -6.88 16.41
C THR A 175 12.29 -5.42 16.43
N PRO A 176 13.55 -5.15 16.04
CA PRO A 176 14.12 -3.81 16.07
C PRO A 176 13.65 -2.95 14.88
N LEU A 177 13.65 -1.63 15.06
CA LEU A 177 13.27 -0.67 13.99
C LEU A 177 14.19 -0.73 12.76
N SER A 178 15.44 -1.18 12.93
CA SER A 178 16.37 -1.38 11.81
C SER A 178 15.85 -2.40 10.79
N ALA A 179 14.92 -3.29 11.17
CA ALA A 179 14.30 -4.25 10.26
C ALA A 179 13.48 -3.59 9.14
N ILE A 180 13.02 -2.35 9.34
CA ILE A 180 12.16 -1.65 8.39
C ILE A 180 12.81 -0.41 7.77
N GLU A 181 14.05 -0.05 8.14
CA GLU A 181 14.68 1.21 7.71
C GLU A 181 14.64 1.41 6.18
N TYR A 182 14.93 0.35 5.43
CA TYR A 182 14.95 0.36 3.96
C TYR A 182 13.59 0.11 3.29
N ALA A 183 12.51 0.05 4.06
CA ALA A 183 11.16 -0.10 3.54
C ALA A 183 10.25 1.08 3.90
N LEU A 184 10.70 1.99 4.78
CA LEU A 184 9.87 3.11 5.27
C LEU A 184 9.42 4.09 4.18
N ASP A 185 10.14 4.17 3.07
CA ASP A 185 9.79 5.03 1.93
C ASP A 185 8.53 4.55 1.18
N VAL A 186 8.23 3.25 1.24
CA VAL A 186 7.06 2.67 0.58
C VAL A 186 5.88 2.42 1.52
N VAL A 187 6.08 2.55 2.84
CA VAL A 187 5.05 2.28 3.85
C VAL A 187 4.11 3.47 4.07
N ASP A 188 2.83 3.18 4.26
CA ASP A 188 1.79 4.14 4.64
C ASP A 188 1.45 4.11 6.14
N LEU A 189 1.66 2.95 6.80
CA LEU A 189 1.37 2.70 8.21
C LEU A 189 2.42 1.79 8.86
N VAL A 190 2.87 2.11 10.08
CA VAL A 190 3.72 1.23 10.88
C VAL A 190 2.96 0.81 12.13
N LEU A 191 2.78 -0.50 12.33
CA LEU A 191 2.13 -1.08 13.49
C LEU A 191 3.20 -1.66 14.44
N ILE A 192 3.27 -1.12 15.65
CA ILE A 192 4.12 -1.66 16.72
C ILE A 192 3.26 -2.56 17.60
N MET A 193 3.58 -3.86 17.62
CA MET A 193 2.91 -4.79 18.50
C MET A 193 3.29 -4.49 19.95
N SER A 194 2.28 -4.14 20.73
CA SER A 194 2.37 -3.85 22.17
C SER A 194 2.17 -5.07 23.06
N VAL A 195 1.85 -6.20 22.46
CA VAL A 195 1.67 -7.52 23.04
C VAL A 195 2.28 -8.54 22.08
N ASN A 196 2.49 -9.78 22.50
CA ASN A 196 2.86 -10.81 21.53
C ASN A 196 1.63 -11.19 20.69
N PRO A 197 1.72 -11.25 19.35
CA PRO A 197 0.56 -11.55 18.51
C PRO A 197 0.02 -12.97 18.77
N GLY A 198 -1.29 -13.15 18.57
CA GLY A 198 -1.97 -14.46 18.61
C GLY A 198 -3.20 -14.51 19.53
N PHE A 199 -3.25 -13.70 20.59
CA PHE A 199 -4.34 -13.70 21.56
C PHE A 199 -4.71 -12.28 22.01
N GLY A 200 -6.01 -12.04 22.23
CA GLY A 200 -6.49 -10.82 22.89
C GLY A 200 -6.33 -10.85 24.42
N GLY A 201 -6.65 -9.74 25.09
CA GLY A 201 -6.66 -9.66 26.57
C GLY A 201 -5.28 -9.72 27.25
N GLN A 202 -4.19 -9.60 26.49
CA GLN A 202 -2.84 -9.59 27.05
C GLN A 202 -2.49 -8.24 27.66
N SER A 203 -1.59 -8.22 28.64
CA SER A 203 -1.12 -6.96 29.25
C SER A 203 -0.15 -6.21 28.34
N PHE A 204 -0.25 -4.88 28.38
CA PHE A 204 0.60 -3.97 27.63
C PHE A 204 2.10 -4.14 27.96
N ILE A 205 2.97 -4.22 26.95
CA ILE A 205 4.42 -4.28 27.10
C ILE A 205 5.01 -2.86 27.07
N GLU A 206 5.32 -2.31 28.24
CA GLU A 206 5.80 -0.92 28.44
C GLU A 206 7.04 -0.55 27.59
N SER A 207 7.92 -1.51 27.30
CA SER A 207 9.11 -1.25 26.47
C SER A 207 8.77 -0.77 25.05
N GLN A 208 7.55 -1.02 24.57
CA GLN A 208 7.11 -0.59 23.24
C GLN A 208 6.87 0.92 23.15
N VAL A 209 6.64 1.62 24.27
CA VAL A 209 6.56 3.09 24.30
C VAL A 209 7.87 3.71 23.79
N LYS A 210 9.02 3.18 24.21
CA LYS A 210 10.33 3.63 23.72
C LYS A 210 10.46 3.39 22.21
N LYS A 211 10.01 2.23 21.73
CA LYS A 211 10.05 1.89 20.29
C LYS A 211 9.18 2.85 19.46
N ILE A 212 7.99 3.22 19.95
CA ILE A 212 7.11 4.21 19.30
C ILE A 212 7.81 5.58 19.25
N SER A 213 8.42 6.02 20.35
CA SER A 213 9.16 7.29 20.39
C SER A 213 10.34 7.30 19.40
N ASP A 214 11.12 6.23 19.36
CA ASP A 214 12.27 6.12 18.45
C ASP A 214 11.83 6.08 16.98
N LEU A 215 10.73 5.39 16.67
CA LEU A 215 10.14 5.37 15.33
C LEU A 215 9.69 6.77 14.91
N ARG A 216 9.01 7.51 15.79
CA ARG A 216 8.56 8.87 15.50
C ARG A 216 9.74 9.78 15.17
N ARG A 217 10.85 9.68 15.92
CA ARG A 217 12.09 10.43 15.63
C ARG A 217 12.64 10.07 14.25
N LEU A 218 12.72 8.78 13.94
CA LEU A 218 13.23 8.29 12.65
C LEU A 218 12.40 8.81 11.46
N CYS A 219 11.07 8.83 11.58
CA CYS A 219 10.19 9.37 10.54
C CYS A 219 10.40 10.88 10.30
N VAL A 220 10.70 11.65 11.35
CA VAL A 220 10.98 13.08 11.26
C VAL A 220 12.35 13.33 10.62
N GLU A 221 13.39 12.62 11.07
CA GLU A 221 14.78 12.80 10.61
C GLU A 221 14.97 12.46 9.12
N LYS A 222 14.35 11.38 8.65
CA LYS A 222 14.49 10.89 7.28
C LYS A 222 13.46 11.49 6.32
N VAL A 223 12.65 12.46 6.78
CA VAL A 223 11.62 13.16 6.00
C VAL A 223 10.60 12.19 5.37
N TYR A 224 10.26 11.10 6.08
CA TYR A 224 9.18 10.20 5.68
C TYR A 224 7.82 10.84 6.01
N LEU A 225 7.45 11.89 5.29
CA LEU A 225 6.20 12.65 5.45
C LEU A 225 4.93 11.79 5.21
N SER A 226 5.07 10.65 4.51
CA SER A 226 3.98 9.73 4.22
C SER A 226 3.64 8.76 5.35
N CYS A 227 4.57 8.41 6.25
CA CYS A 227 4.43 7.30 7.22
C CYS A 227 3.64 7.63 8.50
N ALA A 228 2.94 8.75 8.55
CA ALA A 228 2.51 9.38 9.80
C ALA A 228 1.23 8.85 10.48
N CYS A 229 0.70 7.68 10.12
CA CYS A 229 -0.25 6.98 10.99
C CYS A 229 0.48 5.92 11.82
N ILE A 230 0.96 6.31 12.99
CA ILE A 230 1.16 5.37 14.09
C ILE A 230 -0.25 5.06 14.58
N CYS A 231 -0.87 4.01 14.02
CA CYS A 231 -2.16 3.56 14.50
C CYS A 231 -1.94 2.99 15.89
N LEU A 232 -2.36 3.72 16.90
CA LEU A 232 -2.50 3.20 18.25
C LEU A 232 -3.67 2.22 18.23
N THR A 233 -3.46 1.00 17.74
CA THR A 233 -4.40 -0.15 17.90
C THR A 233 -4.51 -0.57 19.39
N PHE A 234 -4.23 0.36 20.30
CA PHE A 234 -3.44 0.15 21.50
C PHE A 234 -4.27 0.00 22.77
N TRP A 235 -5.59 0.03 22.68
CA TRP A 235 -6.36 0.18 23.91
C TRP A 235 -7.62 -0.67 24.06
N LEU A 236 -8.25 -1.11 22.96
CA LEU A 236 -9.49 -1.89 23.09
C LEU A 236 -9.29 -3.39 23.27
N ILE A 237 -8.16 -3.98 22.83
CA ILE A 237 -7.93 -5.43 22.96
C ILE A 237 -7.56 -5.83 24.40
N CYS A 238 -7.02 -4.90 25.21
CA CYS A 238 -6.49 -5.21 26.54
C CYS A 238 -7.46 -4.87 27.68
N SER A 239 -8.59 -4.21 27.41
CA SER A 239 -9.50 -3.66 28.44
C SER A 239 -10.96 -4.14 28.34
N LEU A 240 -11.25 -5.13 27.49
CA LEU A 240 -12.53 -5.85 27.43
C LEU A 240 -12.28 -7.34 27.69
#